data_AF-A0A6A8KGY6-F1
#
_entry.id   AF-A0A6A8KGY6-F1
#
_cell.length_a   1.000
_cell.length_b   1.000
_cell.length_c   1.000
_cell.angle_alpha   90.00
_cell.angle_beta   90.00
_cell.angle_gamma   90.00
#
_symmetry.space_group_name_H-M   'P 1'
#
loop_
_entity.id
_entity.type
_entity.pdbx_description
1 polymer ?
#
loop_
_entity_poly.entity_id
_entity_poly.type
_entity_poly.pdbx_seq_one_letter_code
_entity_poly.pdbx_strand_id
1 'polypeptide(L)'
;MTNNQIIRNEAARLDPATLHAIATAHHTPDEIAAIAAACKTTDENGNEQPATVADVEIMLAADELHTFDHWKKEGKSVKKGEKHLVCCYLWKYTTKPSKEQREKAAAEGKEAAPDPHYYPTKSHLFSCLQVESSKPAPAGRFGSTAAIIEYNKKLAAERKAAKAAAEKAKAEAAAPIITEEHHELPELVHADPLPTKKATKRTAKKAPAKKAETKPAGPDMEELKNAFVKNYSRLYQTDDDHESGEFYDAVDKFDEMSANNAQFTATVQKFNKYMGDLISSDREAAAFVMALDDLEKAKTPEMVPTVQQLCFA
;
A
#
# COMPACT_ATOMS: atom_id res chain seq x y z
N MET A 1 -23.68 -10.18 31.65
CA MET A 1 -22.52 -11.05 31.35
C MET A 1 -21.32 -10.17 31.06
N THR A 2 -20.21 -10.38 31.75
CA THR A 2 -18.98 -9.58 31.59
C THR A 2 -18.20 -10.03 30.36
N ASN A 3 -17.25 -9.21 29.87
CA ASN A 3 -16.39 -9.59 28.74
C ASN A 3 -15.61 -10.87 29.03
N ASN A 4 -15.07 -11.04 30.25
CA ASN A 4 -14.33 -12.25 30.61
C ASN A 4 -15.23 -13.51 30.56
N GLN A 5 -16.49 -13.39 31.00
CA GLN A 5 -17.45 -14.49 30.88
C GLN A 5 -17.77 -14.83 29.42
N ILE A 6 -17.92 -13.80 28.56
CA ILE A 6 -18.13 -13.99 27.12
C ILE A 6 -16.92 -14.69 26.50
N ILE A 7 -15.71 -14.22 26.79
CA ILE A 7 -14.47 -14.80 26.23
C ILE A 7 -14.32 -16.26 26.67
N ARG A 8 -14.52 -16.59 27.94
CA ARG A 8 -14.49 -18.00 28.42
C ARG A 8 -15.49 -18.89 27.70
N ASN A 9 -16.73 -18.42 27.55
CA ASN A 9 -17.77 -19.19 26.86
C ASN A 9 -17.44 -19.44 25.39
N GLU A 10 -16.80 -18.46 24.73
CA GLU A 10 -16.37 -18.61 23.34
C GLU A 10 -15.09 -19.45 23.22
N ALA A 11 -14.17 -19.36 24.18
CA ALA A 11 -12.98 -20.20 24.26
C ALA A 11 -13.35 -21.68 24.41
N ALA A 12 -14.38 -22.00 25.20
CA ALA A 12 -14.90 -23.36 25.37
C ALA A 12 -15.38 -24.03 24.06
N ARG A 13 -15.55 -23.26 22.97
CA ARG A 13 -15.91 -23.76 21.63
C ARG A 13 -14.71 -24.05 20.74
N LEU A 14 -13.50 -23.67 21.16
CA LEU A 14 -12.27 -23.99 20.45
C LEU A 14 -11.97 -25.49 20.56
N ASP A 15 -11.17 -26.00 19.63
CA ASP A 15 -10.75 -27.39 19.70
C ASP A 15 -9.82 -27.62 20.91
N PRO A 16 -9.91 -28.80 21.57
CA PRO A 16 -9.10 -29.08 22.76
C PRO A 16 -7.59 -28.97 22.53
N ALA A 17 -7.10 -29.28 21.32
CA ALA A 17 -5.67 -29.20 21.02
C ALA A 17 -5.19 -27.73 20.99
N THR A 18 -5.98 -26.82 20.42
CA THR A 18 -5.72 -25.38 20.47
C THR A 18 -5.76 -24.85 21.90
N LEU A 19 -6.74 -25.26 22.70
CA LEU A 19 -6.83 -24.86 24.11
C LEU A 19 -5.59 -25.30 24.90
N HIS A 20 -5.19 -26.57 24.75
CA HIS A 20 -3.99 -27.11 25.36
C HIS A 20 -2.72 -26.36 24.91
N ALA A 21 -2.57 -26.08 23.61
CA ALA A 21 -1.42 -25.36 23.07
C ALA A 21 -1.32 -23.91 23.61
N ILE A 22 -2.46 -23.23 23.80
CA ILE A 22 -2.48 -21.87 24.36
C ILE A 22 -2.14 -21.92 25.86
N ALA A 23 -2.77 -22.82 26.62
CA ALA A 23 -2.52 -22.93 28.06
C ALA A 23 -1.05 -23.28 28.36
N THR A 24 -0.48 -24.21 27.60
CA THR A 24 0.91 -24.65 27.76
C THR A 24 1.95 -23.63 27.29
N ALA A 25 1.53 -22.52 26.66
CA ALA A 25 2.43 -21.44 26.32
C ALA A 25 3.07 -20.81 27.57
N HIS A 26 2.32 -20.72 28.67
CA HIS A 26 2.76 -20.09 29.93
C HIS A 26 2.65 -20.99 31.17
N HIS A 27 2.04 -22.17 31.05
CA HIS A 27 1.86 -23.10 32.17
C HIS A 27 2.39 -24.49 31.84
N THR A 28 3.09 -25.10 32.78
CA THR A 28 3.48 -26.51 32.68
C THR A 28 2.29 -27.44 32.92
N PRO A 29 2.30 -28.68 32.39
CA PRO A 29 1.24 -29.65 32.66
C PRO A 29 1.00 -29.90 34.16
N ASP A 30 2.08 -29.90 34.97
CA ASP A 30 1.99 -30.07 36.42
C ASP A 30 1.31 -28.88 37.11
N GLU A 31 1.57 -27.65 36.65
CA GLU A 31 0.90 -26.45 37.15
C GLU A 31 -0.59 -26.46 36.78
N ILE A 32 -0.94 -26.86 35.55
CA ILE A 32 -2.34 -26.99 35.11
C ILE A 32 -3.06 -28.03 35.98
N ALA A 33 -2.44 -29.19 36.23
CA ALA A 33 -2.99 -30.21 37.11
C ALA A 33 -3.14 -29.72 38.56
N ALA A 34 -2.18 -28.94 39.08
CA ALA A 34 -2.26 -28.35 40.40
C ALA A 34 -3.40 -27.32 40.51
N ILE A 35 -3.58 -26.48 39.49
CA ILE A 35 -4.71 -25.53 39.42
C ILE A 35 -6.04 -26.29 39.36
N ALA A 36 -6.12 -27.38 38.58
CA ALA A 36 -7.32 -28.21 38.47
C ALA A 36 -7.70 -28.82 39.83
N ALA A 37 -6.72 -29.33 40.57
CA ALA A 37 -6.93 -29.86 41.91
C ALA A 37 -7.35 -28.80 42.94
N ALA A 38 -6.94 -27.53 42.75
CA ALA A 38 -7.28 -26.42 43.65
C ALA A 38 -8.63 -25.75 43.33
N CYS A 39 -9.06 -25.79 42.06
CA CYS A 39 -10.30 -25.19 41.61
C CYS A 39 -11.50 -26.15 41.79
N LYS A 40 -12.69 -25.57 41.98
CA LYS A 40 -13.95 -26.30 42.05
C LYS A 40 -14.82 -25.94 40.85
N THR A 41 -15.45 -26.94 40.25
CA THR A 41 -16.54 -26.79 39.29
C THR A 41 -17.82 -27.39 39.87
N THR A 42 -18.95 -27.04 39.28
CA THR A 42 -20.25 -27.57 39.66
C THR A 42 -20.75 -28.47 38.55
N ASP A 43 -21.13 -29.71 38.89
CA ASP A 43 -21.68 -30.67 37.93
C ASP A 43 -23.11 -30.29 37.50
N GLU A 44 -23.68 -31.05 36.55
CA GLU A 44 -25.05 -30.86 36.05
C GLU A 44 -26.14 -31.02 37.14
N ASN A 45 -25.78 -31.61 38.29
CA ASN A 45 -26.65 -31.84 39.43
C ASN A 45 -26.47 -30.82 40.56
N GLY A 46 -25.57 -29.83 40.39
CA GLY A 46 -25.30 -28.81 41.40
C GLY A 46 -24.26 -29.22 42.46
N ASN A 47 -23.60 -30.37 42.32
CA ASN A 47 -22.57 -30.81 43.27
C ASN A 47 -21.22 -30.17 42.95
N GLU A 48 -20.49 -29.77 43.98
CA GLU A 48 -19.11 -29.31 43.83
C GLU A 48 -18.16 -30.50 43.58
N GLN A 49 -17.36 -30.41 42.54
CA GLN A 49 -16.27 -31.35 42.23
C GLN A 49 -15.00 -30.56 41.90
N PRO A 50 -13.81 -31.17 41.99
CA PRO A 50 -12.59 -30.55 41.49
C PRO A 50 -12.73 -30.20 40.00
N ALA A 51 -12.16 -29.07 39.59
CA ALA A 51 -12.09 -28.73 38.18
C ALA A 51 -11.31 -29.79 37.41
N THR A 52 -11.72 -30.08 36.18
CA THR A 52 -10.92 -30.94 35.30
C THR A 52 -9.76 -30.15 34.71
N VAL A 53 -8.74 -30.86 34.21
CA VAL A 53 -7.65 -30.25 33.43
C VAL A 53 -8.21 -29.46 32.24
N ALA A 54 -9.23 -30.00 31.56
CA ALA A 54 -9.89 -29.32 30.46
C ALA A 54 -10.58 -28.01 30.88
N ASP A 55 -11.24 -27.98 32.04
CA ASP A 55 -11.87 -26.75 32.57
C ASP A 55 -10.82 -25.66 32.83
N VAL A 56 -9.67 -26.06 33.36
CA VAL A 56 -8.54 -25.15 33.60
C VAL A 56 -7.91 -24.69 32.31
N GLU A 57 -7.71 -25.58 31.33
CA GLU A 57 -7.19 -25.20 30.00
C GLU A 57 -8.09 -24.20 29.30
N ILE A 58 -9.42 -24.35 29.39
CA ILE A 58 -10.38 -23.35 28.87
C ILE A 58 -10.18 -22.01 29.56
N MET A 59 -10.06 -22.01 30.89
CA MET A 59 -9.88 -20.80 31.68
C MET A 59 -8.56 -20.09 31.31
N LEU A 60 -7.45 -20.82 31.29
CA LEU A 60 -6.12 -20.28 30.98
C LEU A 60 -6.05 -19.79 29.53
N ALA A 61 -6.59 -20.56 28.57
CA ALA A 61 -6.62 -20.15 27.19
C ALA A 61 -7.51 -18.90 26.98
N ALA A 62 -8.63 -18.79 27.69
CA ALA A 62 -9.48 -17.61 27.65
C ALA A 62 -8.78 -16.35 28.18
N ASP A 63 -7.97 -16.50 29.23
CA ASP A 63 -7.18 -15.40 29.78
C ASP A 63 -6.10 -14.91 28.80
N GLU A 64 -5.64 -15.78 27.88
CA GLU A 64 -4.69 -15.46 26.81
C GLU A 64 -5.37 -15.06 25.48
N LEU A 65 -6.69 -14.85 25.44
CA LEU A 65 -7.42 -14.40 24.25
C LEU A 65 -7.73 -12.91 24.32
N HIS A 66 -7.08 -12.13 23.46
CA HIS A 66 -7.19 -10.68 23.48
C HIS A 66 -7.39 -10.06 22.09
N THR A 67 -7.99 -8.87 22.07
CA THR A 67 -8.13 -8.06 20.84
C THR A 67 -6.77 -7.54 20.37
N PHE A 68 -6.64 -7.26 19.08
CA PHE A 68 -5.44 -6.62 18.51
C PHE A 68 -4.99 -5.37 19.29
N ASP A 69 -5.93 -4.49 19.67
CA ASP A 69 -5.65 -3.27 20.43
C ASP A 69 -5.03 -3.54 21.81
N HIS A 70 -5.41 -4.66 22.44
CA HIS A 70 -4.86 -5.08 23.71
C HIS A 70 -3.42 -5.56 23.53
N TRP A 71 -3.17 -6.45 22.57
CA TRP A 71 -1.81 -6.91 22.25
C TRP A 71 -0.87 -5.77 21.89
N LYS A 72 -1.37 -4.78 21.14
CA LYS A 72 -0.61 -3.57 20.82
C LYS A 72 -0.19 -2.78 22.06
N LYS A 73 -1.04 -2.70 23.09
CA LYS A 73 -0.71 -2.06 24.37
C LYS A 73 0.35 -2.84 25.15
N GLU A 74 0.38 -4.16 24.99
CA GLU A 74 1.45 -5.02 25.53
C GLU A 74 2.75 -4.97 24.71
N GLY A 75 2.82 -4.14 23.66
CA GLY A 75 3.97 -4.09 22.78
C GLY A 75 4.08 -5.30 21.85
N LYS A 76 2.99 -6.05 21.64
CA LYS A 76 2.91 -7.19 20.73
C LYS A 76 2.05 -6.86 19.50
N SER A 77 2.27 -7.54 18.40
CA SER A 77 1.44 -7.44 17.20
C SER A 77 1.08 -8.84 16.72
N VAL A 78 -0.10 -8.98 16.12
CA VAL A 78 -0.48 -10.23 15.45
C VAL A 78 0.45 -10.45 14.24
N LYS A 79 0.96 -11.68 14.10
CA LYS A 79 1.83 -12.09 12.99
C LYS A 79 1.12 -11.92 11.65
N LYS A 80 1.87 -11.59 10.60
CA LYS A 80 1.31 -11.35 9.26
C LYS A 80 0.62 -12.62 8.73
N GLY A 81 -0.64 -12.51 8.34
CA GLY A 81 -1.43 -13.60 7.74
C GLY A 81 -2.28 -14.41 8.73
N GLU A 82 -2.12 -14.19 10.04
CA GLU A 82 -2.92 -14.86 11.06
C GLU A 82 -4.39 -14.39 11.03
N LYS A 83 -5.31 -15.34 11.26
CA LYS A 83 -6.74 -15.07 11.41
C LYS A 83 -7.13 -15.18 12.88
N HIS A 84 -8.13 -14.41 13.31
CA HIS A 84 -8.64 -14.49 14.66
C HIS A 84 -9.17 -15.90 14.98
N LEU A 85 -8.92 -16.40 16.18
CA LEU A 85 -9.46 -17.68 16.65
C LEU A 85 -10.94 -17.56 17.02
N VAL A 86 -11.31 -16.43 17.62
CA VAL A 86 -12.68 -16.17 18.10
C VAL A 86 -13.17 -14.82 17.61
N CYS A 87 -14.43 -14.78 17.22
CA CYS A 87 -15.16 -13.55 16.90
C CYS A 87 -16.42 -13.47 17.75
N CYS A 88 -16.51 -12.49 18.65
CA CYS A 88 -17.63 -12.32 19.56
C CYS A 88 -17.97 -10.85 19.81
N TYR A 89 -19.09 -10.58 20.47
CA TYR A 89 -19.48 -9.23 20.85
C TYR A 89 -19.02 -8.92 22.27
N LEU A 90 -18.12 -7.94 22.41
CA LEU A 90 -17.65 -7.47 23.71
C LEU A 90 -18.24 -6.10 24.03
N TRP A 91 -18.55 -5.87 25.30
CA TRP A 91 -18.99 -4.56 25.79
C TRP A 91 -17.81 -3.58 25.72
N LYS A 92 -17.99 -2.50 24.97
CA LYS A 92 -17.07 -1.36 24.92
C LYS A 92 -17.68 -0.16 25.61
N TYR A 93 -16.89 0.49 26.44
CA TYR A 93 -17.25 1.75 27.06
C TYR A 93 -17.05 2.90 26.06
N THR A 94 -18.00 3.81 26.01
CA THR A 94 -17.88 5.07 25.27
C THR A 94 -18.52 6.19 26.07
N THR A 95 -17.98 7.39 25.91
CA THR A 95 -18.60 8.65 26.36
C THR A 95 -19.13 9.45 25.19
N LYS A 96 -18.95 8.96 23.96
CA LYS A 96 -19.36 9.65 22.75
C LYS A 96 -20.89 9.63 22.65
N PRO A 97 -21.51 10.80 22.50
CA PRO A 97 -22.94 10.88 22.23
C PRO A 97 -23.30 10.17 20.93
N SER A 98 -24.51 9.62 20.89
CA SER A 98 -25.07 8.99 19.71
C SER A 98 -25.07 9.96 18.52
N LYS A 99 -25.15 9.41 17.31
CA LYS A 99 -25.21 10.22 16.08
C LYS A 99 -26.38 11.22 16.14
N GLU A 100 -27.53 10.78 16.60
CA GLU A 100 -28.75 11.60 16.73
C GLU A 100 -28.58 12.73 17.76
N GLN A 101 -27.96 12.43 18.91
CA GLN A 101 -27.66 13.46 19.93
C GLN A 101 -26.71 14.51 19.39
N ARG A 102 -25.69 14.10 18.62
CA ARG A 102 -24.75 15.01 17.95
C ARG A 102 -25.43 15.87 16.88
N GLU A 103 -26.30 15.29 16.07
CA GLU A 103 -27.04 16.01 15.03
C GLU A 103 -28.04 17.00 15.63
N LYS A 104 -28.75 16.63 16.70
CA LYS A 104 -29.67 17.53 17.41
C LYS A 104 -28.93 18.68 18.09
N ALA A 105 -27.83 18.40 18.79
CA ALA A 105 -27.03 19.44 19.40
C ALA A 105 -26.44 20.39 18.33
N ALA A 106 -25.94 19.85 17.22
CA ALA A 106 -25.44 20.65 16.10
C ALA A 106 -26.55 21.53 15.47
N ALA A 107 -27.78 21.02 15.32
CA ALA A 107 -28.93 21.79 14.85
C ALA A 107 -29.33 22.91 15.82
N GLU A 108 -29.09 22.71 17.12
CA GLU A 108 -29.29 23.72 18.18
C GLU A 108 -28.06 24.63 18.38
N GLY A 109 -27.00 24.48 17.58
CA GLY A 109 -25.75 25.25 17.70
C GLY A 109 -24.94 24.93 18.97
N LYS A 110 -25.17 23.77 19.58
CA LYS A 110 -24.53 23.31 20.81
C LYS A 110 -23.69 22.05 20.55
N GLU A 111 -22.72 21.80 21.43
CA GLU A 111 -22.03 20.52 21.46
C GLU A 111 -22.88 19.49 22.21
N ALA A 112 -22.95 18.26 21.71
CA ALA A 112 -23.69 17.20 22.37
C ALA A 112 -23.03 16.85 23.71
N ALA A 113 -23.84 16.75 24.76
CA ALA A 113 -23.36 16.30 26.05
C ALA A 113 -22.75 14.89 25.95
N PRO A 114 -21.71 14.57 26.74
CA PRO A 114 -21.21 13.21 26.84
C PRO A 114 -22.32 12.25 27.24
N ASP A 115 -22.33 11.06 26.63
CA ASP A 115 -23.29 9.99 26.93
C ASP A 115 -22.54 8.71 27.34
N PRO A 116 -22.17 8.58 28.62
CA PRO A 116 -21.44 7.41 29.12
C PRO A 116 -22.31 6.15 29.06
N HIS A 117 -21.98 5.23 28.16
CA HIS A 117 -22.67 3.95 28.06
C HIS A 117 -21.74 2.83 27.60
N TYR A 118 -22.20 1.60 27.79
CA TYR A 118 -21.59 0.41 27.21
C TYR A 118 -22.43 -0.05 26.02
N TYR A 119 -21.74 -0.46 24.95
CA TYR A 119 -22.39 -1.05 23.79
C TYR A 119 -21.62 -2.28 23.31
N PRO A 120 -22.32 -3.32 22.81
CA PRO A 120 -21.66 -4.51 22.31
C PRO A 120 -21.02 -4.19 20.95
N THR A 121 -19.76 -4.57 20.78
CA THR A 121 -19.01 -4.40 19.53
C THR A 121 -18.39 -5.71 19.10
N LYS A 122 -18.56 -6.05 17.82
CA LYS A 122 -17.89 -7.21 17.21
C LYS A 122 -16.38 -7.06 17.36
N SER A 123 -15.77 -8.02 18.04
CA SER A 123 -14.36 -8.03 18.43
C SER A 123 -13.73 -9.33 17.97
N HIS A 124 -12.51 -9.21 17.44
CA HIS A 124 -11.70 -10.32 16.96
C HIS A 124 -10.60 -10.60 17.97
N LEU A 125 -10.54 -11.83 18.46
CA LEU A 125 -9.60 -12.26 19.50
C LEU A 125 -8.51 -13.15 18.91
N PHE A 126 -7.30 -12.92 19.37
CA PHE A 126 -6.09 -13.63 18.99
C PHE A 126 -5.43 -14.16 20.26
N SER A 127 -4.81 -15.33 20.18
CA SER A 127 -4.07 -15.91 21.30
C SER A 127 -2.62 -15.43 21.34
N CYS A 128 -1.95 -15.70 22.47
CA CYS A 128 -0.52 -15.48 22.66
C CYS A 128 0.36 -16.15 21.58
N LEU A 129 -0.10 -17.26 20.97
CA LEU A 129 0.61 -17.98 19.92
C LEU A 129 0.65 -17.24 18.57
N GLN A 130 -0.34 -16.37 18.33
CA GLN A 130 -0.51 -15.66 17.06
C GLN A 130 0.18 -14.29 17.06
N VAL A 131 0.75 -13.89 18.18
CA VAL A 131 1.39 -12.59 18.34
C VAL A 131 2.91 -12.73 18.45
N GLU A 132 3.60 -11.67 18.07
CA GLU A 132 5.03 -11.52 18.20
C GLU A 132 5.34 -10.18 18.85
N SER A 133 6.52 -10.07 19.48
CA SER A 133 6.98 -8.78 20.01
C SER A 133 7.05 -7.79 18.87
N SER A 134 6.42 -6.63 19.03
CA SER A 134 6.46 -5.58 18.03
C SER A 134 7.90 -5.11 17.93
N LYS A 135 8.57 -5.42 16.81
CA LYS A 135 9.82 -4.76 16.48
C LYS A 135 9.51 -3.25 16.42
N PRO A 136 10.29 -2.38 17.07
CA PRO A 136 10.12 -0.96 16.87
C PRO A 136 10.17 -0.72 15.36
N ALA A 137 9.15 -0.03 14.84
CA ALA A 137 9.19 0.41 13.46
C ALA A 137 10.57 1.06 13.24
N PRO A 138 11.33 0.71 12.19
CA PRO A 138 12.58 1.40 11.91
C PRO A 138 12.24 2.88 11.94
N ALA A 139 12.97 3.64 12.77
CA ALA A 139 12.75 5.07 12.88
C ALA A 139 12.70 5.60 11.44
N GLY A 140 11.54 6.10 11.03
CA GLY A 140 11.40 6.70 9.72
C GLY A 140 12.57 7.66 9.56
N ARG A 141 13.23 7.66 8.40
CA ARG A 141 14.45 8.44 8.11
C ARG A 141 14.37 9.90 8.59
N PHE A 142 13.15 10.40 8.76
CA PHE A 142 12.83 11.69 9.36
C PHE A 142 11.92 11.49 10.58
N GLY A 143 12.36 11.98 11.74
CA GLY A 143 11.58 11.93 12.99
C GLY A 143 10.47 12.98 13.11
N SER A 144 10.29 13.84 12.11
CA SER A 144 9.24 14.86 12.08
C SER A 144 9.00 15.41 10.67
N THR A 145 7.81 15.97 10.43
CA THR A 145 7.48 16.68 9.18
C THR A 145 8.41 17.85 8.90
N ALA A 146 8.91 18.51 9.96
CA ALA A 146 9.90 19.58 9.82
C ALA A 146 11.23 19.07 9.24
N ALA A 147 11.69 17.89 9.67
CA ALA A 147 12.91 17.27 9.14
C ALA A 147 12.77 16.86 7.67
N ILE A 148 11.57 16.45 7.23
CA ILE A 148 11.27 16.14 5.81
C ILE A 148 11.37 17.41 4.95
N ILE A 149 10.76 18.51 5.40
CA ILE A 149 10.76 19.78 4.66
C ILE A 149 12.19 20.32 4.50
N GLU A 150 12.99 20.28 5.56
CA GLU A 150 14.36 20.77 5.53
C GLU A 150 15.27 19.92 4.63
N TYR A 151 15.14 18.60 4.69
CA TYR A 151 15.85 17.69 3.80
C TYR A 151 15.47 17.90 2.33
N ASN A 152 14.18 18.02 2.03
CA ASN A 152 13.70 18.29 0.66
C ASN A 152 14.19 19.64 0.14
N LYS A 153 14.29 20.66 1.01
CA LYS A 153 14.86 21.97 0.67
C LYS A 153 16.34 21.87 0.32
N LYS A 154 17.12 21.07 1.06
CA LYS A 154 18.54 20.80 0.75
C LYS A 154 18.69 20.08 -0.58
N LEU A 155 17.87 19.05 -0.83
CA LEU A 155 17.90 18.29 -2.08
C LEU A 155 17.52 19.16 -3.29
N ALA A 156 16.54 20.06 -3.14
CA ALA A 156 16.17 21.01 -4.19
C ALA A 156 17.29 22.02 -4.50
N ALA A 157 18.01 22.49 -3.47
CA ALA A 157 19.16 23.37 -3.64
C ALA A 157 20.33 22.66 -4.35
N GLU A 158 20.58 21.40 -3.99
CA GLU A 158 21.60 20.56 -4.60
C GLU A 158 21.29 20.25 -6.07
N ARG A 159 20.04 19.90 -6.39
CA ARG A 159 19.56 19.72 -7.77
C ARG A 159 19.69 21.01 -8.60
N LYS A 160 19.38 22.16 -7.99
CA LYS A 160 19.54 23.47 -8.65
C LYS A 160 21.01 23.81 -8.91
N ALA A 161 21.89 23.50 -7.97
CA ALA A 161 23.34 23.69 -8.12
C ALA A 161 23.92 22.76 -9.18
N ALA A 162 23.52 21.49 -9.20
CA ALA A 162 23.94 20.52 -10.21
C ALA A 162 23.47 20.93 -11.62
N LYS A 163 22.23 21.42 -11.75
CA LYS A 163 21.71 21.92 -13.03
C LYS A 163 22.47 23.15 -13.53
N ALA A 164 22.76 24.11 -12.64
CA ALA A 164 23.57 25.29 -12.98
C ALA A 164 25.01 24.94 -13.37
N ALA A 165 25.62 23.94 -12.70
CA ALA A 165 26.95 23.45 -13.05
C ALA A 165 26.96 22.75 -14.41
N ALA A 166 25.94 21.93 -14.71
CA ALA A 166 25.80 21.27 -16.01
C ALA A 166 25.55 22.26 -17.16
N GLU A 167 24.80 23.33 -16.90
CA GLU A 167 24.53 24.39 -17.89
C GLU A 167 25.76 25.25 -18.14
N LYS A 168 26.55 25.55 -17.10
CA LYS A 168 27.84 26.23 -17.22
C LYS A 168 28.87 25.38 -17.99
N ALA A 169 28.92 24.07 -17.74
CA ALA A 169 29.79 23.15 -18.48
C ALA A 169 29.41 23.04 -19.96
N LYS A 170 28.12 23.13 -20.30
CA LYS A 170 27.65 23.19 -21.70
C LYS A 170 27.96 24.52 -22.38
N ALA A 171 27.98 25.63 -21.64
CA ALA A 171 28.32 26.95 -22.19
C ALA A 171 29.84 27.10 -22.45
N GLU A 172 30.70 26.51 -21.61
CA GLU A 172 32.16 26.53 -21.81
C GLU A 172 32.64 25.62 -22.96
N ALA A 173 31.87 24.59 -23.32
CA ALA A 173 32.16 23.73 -24.47
C ALA A 173 31.78 24.35 -25.84
N ALA A 174 31.23 25.56 -25.87
CA ALA A 174 30.65 26.17 -27.08
C ALA A 174 31.30 27.51 -27.51
N ALA A 175 32.55 27.78 -27.14
CA ALA A 175 33.30 28.95 -27.63
C ALA A 175 34.26 28.56 -28.79
N PRO A 176 34.21 29.23 -29.97
CA PRO A 176 35.04 28.90 -31.13
C PRO A 176 36.40 29.60 -31.04
N ILE A 177 37.48 28.90 -31.42
CA ILE A 177 38.79 29.50 -31.69
C ILE A 177 39.19 29.10 -33.12
N ILE A 178 39.26 30.10 -34.01
CA ILE A 178 39.83 30.02 -35.37
C ILE A 178 41.13 30.83 -35.36
N THR A 179 42.25 30.19 -35.71
CA THR A 179 43.44 30.71 -36.45
C THR A 179 44.28 29.46 -36.80
N GLU A 180 44.29 28.98 -38.04
CA GLU A 180 45.18 29.37 -39.17
C GLU A 180 46.64 28.89 -38.97
N GLU A 181 47.06 27.82 -39.67
CA GLU A 181 48.23 27.77 -40.59
C GLU A 181 48.48 26.33 -41.12
N HIS A 182 48.92 26.26 -42.38
CA HIS A 182 49.06 25.12 -43.29
C HIS A 182 50.16 24.08 -42.95
N HIS A 183 49.98 22.80 -43.35
CA HIS A 183 50.69 22.20 -44.51
C HIS A 183 50.36 20.72 -44.78
N GLU A 184 50.02 20.49 -46.07
CA GLU A 184 50.31 19.33 -46.95
C GLU A 184 49.66 17.94 -46.75
N LEU A 185 48.79 17.63 -47.72
CA LEU A 185 48.44 16.30 -48.25
C LEU A 185 49.58 15.76 -49.15
N PRO A 186 49.64 14.44 -49.39
CA PRO A 186 49.09 13.97 -50.67
C PRO A 186 48.21 12.71 -50.58
N GLU A 187 47.16 12.71 -51.42
CA GLU A 187 46.64 11.66 -52.33
C GLU A 187 46.60 10.18 -51.88
N LEU A 188 45.59 9.33 -52.15
CA LEU A 188 44.52 9.24 -53.15
C LEU A 188 43.64 8.05 -52.64
N VAL A 189 42.31 8.08 -52.58
CA VAL A 189 41.35 7.66 -53.62
C VAL A 189 39.93 8.03 -53.10
N HIS A 190 39.21 8.97 -53.74
CA HIS A 190 38.11 8.73 -54.70
C HIS A 190 37.03 7.72 -54.22
N ALA A 191 35.71 7.96 -54.22
CA ALA A 191 34.86 9.10 -54.54
C ALA A 191 33.42 8.80 -54.05
N ASP A 192 32.74 9.84 -53.55
CA ASP A 192 31.31 10.26 -53.58
C ASP A 192 30.17 9.38 -54.19
N PRO A 193 28.86 9.73 -54.05
CA PRO A 193 28.20 10.73 -53.17
C PRO A 193 26.82 10.30 -52.57
N LEU A 194 26.31 11.13 -51.65
CA LEU A 194 24.88 11.27 -51.34
C LEU A 194 24.06 11.75 -52.56
N PRO A 195 22.73 11.58 -52.58
CA PRO A 195 21.90 12.78 -52.76
C PRO A 195 20.59 12.81 -51.95
N THR A 196 20.50 13.87 -51.14
CA THR A 196 19.43 14.90 -51.10
C THR A 196 17.92 14.59 -51.25
N LYS A 197 17.18 15.14 -50.28
CA LYS A 197 15.93 15.94 -50.36
C LYS A 197 14.65 15.27 -50.91
N LYS A 198 13.55 15.34 -50.13
CA LYS A 198 12.45 16.34 -50.33
C LYS A 198 11.30 16.16 -49.33
N ALA A 199 10.78 17.31 -48.88
CA ALA A 199 9.51 17.46 -48.18
C ALA A 199 8.33 17.14 -49.10
N THR A 200 7.26 16.53 -48.57
CA THR A 200 5.93 16.58 -49.21
C THR A 200 4.78 16.64 -48.20
N LYS A 201 4.05 17.75 -48.29
CA LYS A 201 2.75 18.07 -47.70
C LYS A 201 1.63 17.25 -48.36
N ARG A 202 0.74 16.60 -47.60
CA ARG A 202 -0.59 16.11 -48.06
C ARG A 202 -1.60 16.21 -46.92
N THR A 203 -2.41 17.26 -46.86
CA THR A 203 -3.80 17.38 -47.38
C THR A 203 -4.84 16.52 -46.65
N ALA A 204 -5.75 17.23 -45.98
CA ALA A 204 -6.96 16.73 -45.34
C ALA A 204 -7.90 16.01 -46.32
N LYS A 205 -8.59 14.97 -45.81
CA LYS A 205 -9.85 14.48 -46.38
C LYS A 205 -10.79 14.07 -45.25
N LYS A 206 -12.05 14.51 -45.37
CA LYS A 206 -13.13 14.45 -44.38
C LYS A 206 -14.10 13.29 -44.70
N ALA A 207 -14.67 12.73 -43.61
CA ALA A 207 -15.94 11.99 -43.47
C ALA A 207 -16.02 10.51 -43.94
N PRO A 208 -16.90 9.67 -43.33
CA PRO A 208 -18.11 10.02 -42.57
C PRO A 208 -18.29 9.39 -41.17
N ALA A 209 -19.27 9.96 -40.47
CA ALA A 209 -19.65 9.71 -39.10
C ALA A 209 -20.35 8.35 -38.89
N LYS A 210 -20.02 7.69 -37.76
CA LYS A 210 -20.98 6.90 -36.99
C LYS A 210 -20.84 7.34 -35.52
N LYS A 211 -21.84 8.07 -35.03
CA LYS A 211 -21.93 8.57 -33.66
C LYS A 211 -22.01 7.37 -32.70
N ALA A 212 -20.94 7.14 -31.94
CA ALA A 212 -21.03 6.60 -30.60
C ALA A 212 -20.50 7.70 -29.68
N GLU A 213 -21.32 8.15 -28.73
CA GLU A 213 -21.02 9.24 -27.82
C GLU A 213 -19.78 8.89 -26.97
N THR A 214 -18.61 9.35 -27.40
CA THR A 214 -17.38 9.29 -26.60
C THR A 214 -17.36 10.48 -25.66
N LYS A 215 -18.00 10.29 -24.51
CA LYS A 215 -17.64 10.99 -23.27
C LYS A 215 -16.13 10.81 -23.05
N PRO A 216 -15.37 11.79 -22.51
CA PRO A 216 -13.92 11.63 -22.32
C PRO A 216 -13.70 10.52 -21.28
N ALA A 217 -13.51 9.30 -21.75
CA ALA A 217 -13.43 8.13 -20.90
C ALA A 217 -11.97 7.94 -20.52
N GLY A 218 -11.60 8.48 -19.35
CA GLY A 218 -10.41 8.00 -18.63
C GLY A 218 -10.45 6.47 -18.46
N PRO A 219 -9.33 5.86 -18.06
CA PRO A 219 -9.22 4.40 -17.92
C PRO A 219 -10.34 3.83 -17.03
N ASP A 220 -10.76 2.60 -17.34
CA ASP A 220 -11.63 1.86 -16.46
C ASP A 220 -10.94 1.65 -15.10
N MET A 221 -11.64 1.91 -14.00
CA MET A 221 -11.02 1.95 -12.67
C MET A 221 -10.68 0.55 -12.15
N GLU A 222 -11.43 -0.47 -12.56
CA GLU A 222 -11.17 -1.85 -12.18
C GLU A 222 -9.95 -2.40 -12.94
N GLU A 223 -9.85 -2.11 -14.24
CA GLU A 223 -8.65 -2.41 -15.03
C GLU A 223 -7.41 -1.72 -14.48
N LEU A 224 -7.52 -0.42 -14.15
CA LEU A 224 -6.44 0.37 -13.57
C LEU A 224 -6.01 -0.17 -12.21
N LYS A 225 -6.96 -0.60 -11.36
CA LYS A 225 -6.65 -1.24 -10.08
C LYS A 225 -5.89 -2.55 -10.28
N ASN A 226 -6.32 -3.40 -11.21
CA ASN A 226 -5.68 -4.69 -11.45
C ASN A 226 -4.24 -4.50 -11.98
N ALA A 227 -4.05 -3.58 -12.92
CA ALA A 227 -2.72 -3.21 -13.42
C ALA A 227 -1.85 -2.56 -12.32
N PHE A 228 -2.43 -1.71 -11.47
CA PHE A 228 -1.76 -1.11 -10.32
C PHE A 228 -1.27 -2.16 -9.33
N VAL A 229 -2.13 -3.09 -8.90
CA VAL A 229 -1.76 -4.16 -7.95
C VAL A 229 -0.67 -5.05 -8.54
N LYS A 230 -0.75 -5.38 -9.83
CA LYS A 230 0.27 -6.15 -10.54
C LYS A 230 1.62 -5.44 -10.53
N ASN A 231 1.68 -4.17 -10.92
CA ASN A 231 2.91 -3.39 -10.94
C ASN A 231 3.45 -3.11 -9.53
N TYR A 232 2.56 -2.82 -8.58
CA TYR A 232 2.92 -2.66 -7.17
C TYR A 232 3.56 -3.94 -6.62
N SER A 233 2.95 -5.11 -6.84
CA SER A 233 3.52 -6.40 -6.41
C SER A 233 4.85 -6.71 -7.10
N ARG A 234 5.01 -6.37 -8.38
CA ARG A 234 6.27 -6.53 -9.13
C ARG A 234 7.40 -5.73 -8.47
N LEU A 235 7.13 -4.48 -8.08
CA LEU A 235 8.09 -3.62 -7.37
C LEU A 235 8.49 -4.16 -5.98
N TYR A 236 7.77 -5.13 -5.41
CA TYR A 236 8.12 -5.79 -4.15
C TYR A 236 8.83 -7.14 -4.32
N GLN A 237 8.71 -7.81 -5.46
CA GLN A 237 9.20 -9.18 -5.67
C GLN A 237 10.58 -9.25 -6.33
N THR A 238 11.03 -8.17 -6.96
CA THR A 238 12.38 -8.11 -7.52
C THR A 238 13.35 -7.72 -6.42
N ASP A 239 14.19 -8.69 -6.00
CA ASP A 239 15.39 -8.48 -5.16
C ASP A 239 16.51 -7.70 -5.88
N ASP A 240 16.30 -7.35 -7.16
CA ASP A 240 17.15 -6.40 -7.87
C ASP A 240 17.06 -5.05 -7.17
N ASP A 241 18.23 -4.55 -6.75
CA ASP A 241 18.43 -3.23 -6.19
C ASP A 241 17.50 -2.23 -6.87
N HIS A 242 16.66 -1.56 -6.08
CA HIS A 242 15.62 -0.61 -6.53
C HIS A 242 16.20 0.69 -7.15
N GLU A 243 17.35 0.58 -7.81
CA GLU A 243 18.06 1.54 -8.63
C GLU A 243 17.80 1.33 -10.14
N SER A 244 16.76 0.59 -10.53
CA SER A 244 16.35 0.59 -11.94
C SER A 244 15.83 1.98 -12.31
N GLY A 245 16.40 2.60 -13.35
CA GLY A 245 16.00 3.93 -13.81
C GLY A 245 14.49 4.06 -14.04
N GLU A 246 13.84 2.96 -14.45
CA GLU A 246 12.40 2.88 -14.67
C GLU A 246 11.55 3.23 -13.43
N PHE A 247 12.02 2.92 -12.22
CA PHE A 247 11.30 3.29 -10.99
C PHE A 247 11.33 4.81 -10.78
N TYR A 248 12.53 5.39 -10.80
CA TYR A 248 12.70 6.84 -10.60
C TYR A 248 12.05 7.64 -11.73
N ASP A 249 12.16 7.18 -12.98
CA ASP A 249 11.51 7.79 -14.14
C ASP A 249 9.98 7.80 -13.96
N ALA A 250 9.39 6.73 -13.44
CA ALA A 250 7.96 6.66 -13.20
C ALA A 250 7.50 7.59 -12.05
N VAL A 251 8.31 7.73 -11.00
CA VAL A 251 8.04 8.69 -9.90
C VAL A 251 8.13 10.12 -10.41
N ASP A 252 9.21 10.48 -11.11
CA ASP A 252 9.39 11.81 -11.68
C ASP A 252 8.25 12.16 -12.65
N LYS A 253 7.82 11.18 -13.46
CA LYS A 253 6.68 11.34 -14.37
C LYS A 253 5.36 11.51 -13.61
N PHE A 254 5.16 10.84 -12.47
CA PHE A 254 3.98 11.07 -11.61
C PHE A 254 3.94 12.51 -11.10
N ASP A 255 5.06 13.02 -10.59
CA ASP A 255 5.15 14.38 -10.06
C ASP A 255 4.96 15.43 -11.16
N GLU A 256 5.62 15.25 -12.30
CA GLU A 256 5.51 16.13 -13.45
C GLU A 256 4.07 16.17 -13.98
N MET A 257 3.43 15.01 -14.15
CA MET A 257 2.04 14.94 -14.62
C MET A 257 1.06 15.49 -13.59
N SER A 258 1.29 15.27 -12.29
CA SER A 258 0.46 15.83 -11.22
C SER A 258 0.50 17.36 -11.19
N ALA A 259 1.65 17.95 -11.51
CA ALA A 259 1.83 19.39 -11.57
C ALA A 259 1.27 20.01 -12.86
N ASN A 260 1.40 19.32 -14.00
CA ASN A 260 1.20 19.91 -15.32
C ASN A 260 -0.02 19.39 -16.08
N ASN A 261 -0.65 18.29 -15.65
CA ASN A 261 -1.74 17.64 -16.37
C ASN A 261 -3.00 17.49 -15.50
N ALA A 262 -3.96 18.39 -15.70
CA ALA A 262 -5.23 18.38 -14.96
C ALA A 262 -6.06 17.09 -15.16
N GLN A 263 -5.95 16.42 -16.32
CA GLN A 263 -6.64 15.16 -16.57
C GLN A 263 -6.00 14.01 -15.79
N PHE A 264 -4.67 14.01 -15.68
CA PHE A 264 -3.94 13.07 -14.84
C PHE A 264 -4.34 13.23 -13.36
N THR A 265 -4.31 14.46 -12.85
CA THR A 265 -4.71 14.76 -11.46
C THR A 265 -6.17 14.36 -11.19
N ALA A 266 -7.09 14.59 -12.13
CA ALA A 266 -8.47 14.12 -12.01
C ALA A 266 -8.58 12.58 -12.00
N THR A 267 -7.72 11.89 -12.76
CA THR A 267 -7.66 10.43 -12.80
C THR A 267 -7.12 9.87 -11.47
N VAL A 268 -6.06 10.47 -10.91
CA VAL A 268 -5.53 10.15 -9.58
C VAL A 268 -6.61 10.32 -8.50
N GLN A 269 -7.31 11.46 -8.49
CA GLN A 269 -8.39 11.69 -7.52
C GLN A 269 -9.53 10.68 -7.64
N LYS A 270 -9.91 10.33 -8.87
CA LYS A 270 -10.95 9.32 -9.14
C LYS A 270 -10.49 7.94 -8.67
N PHE A 271 -9.24 7.58 -8.92
CA PHE A 271 -8.65 6.33 -8.49
C PHE A 271 -8.54 6.23 -6.96
N ASN A 272 -8.08 7.29 -6.28
CA ASN A 272 -8.03 7.35 -4.82
C ASN A 272 -9.43 7.15 -4.20
N LYS A 273 -10.45 7.80 -4.76
CA LYS A 273 -11.84 7.61 -4.31
C LYS A 273 -12.34 6.17 -4.53
N TYR A 274 -11.94 5.53 -5.63
CA TYR A 274 -12.31 4.15 -5.94
C TYR A 274 -11.61 3.14 -5.03
N MET A 275 -10.33 3.34 -4.75
CA MET A 275 -9.55 2.50 -3.83
C MET A 275 -9.91 2.73 -2.36
N GLY A 276 -10.48 3.90 -2.04
CA GLY A 276 -10.73 4.32 -0.66
C GLY A 276 -9.46 4.67 0.10
N ASP A 277 -8.36 4.92 -0.61
CA ASP A 277 -7.04 5.22 -0.06
C ASP A 277 -6.29 6.22 -0.97
N LEU A 278 -5.27 6.88 -0.43
CA LEU A 278 -4.43 7.83 -1.17
C LEU A 278 -3.16 7.15 -1.65
N ILE A 279 -2.78 7.40 -2.89
CA ILE A 279 -1.39 7.18 -3.35
C ILE A 279 -0.48 8.06 -2.50
N SER A 280 0.26 7.44 -1.58
CA SER A 280 0.97 8.11 -0.49
C SER A 280 2.47 7.82 -0.47
N SER A 281 2.92 6.85 -1.28
CA SER A 281 4.32 6.48 -1.42
C SER A 281 4.79 6.56 -2.88
N ASP A 282 6.08 6.82 -3.07
CA ASP A 282 6.73 6.82 -4.38
C ASP A 282 6.52 5.50 -5.12
N ARG A 283 6.45 4.38 -4.38
CA ARG A 283 6.19 3.06 -4.96
C ARG A 283 4.76 2.91 -5.48
N GLU A 284 3.78 3.50 -4.81
CA GLU A 284 2.42 3.56 -5.33
C GLU A 284 2.33 4.53 -6.51
N ALA A 285 3.02 5.67 -6.47
CA ALA A 285 3.09 6.62 -7.58
C ALA A 285 3.68 5.97 -8.84
N ALA A 286 4.80 5.28 -8.71
CA ALA A 286 5.43 4.52 -9.79
C ALA A 286 4.50 3.43 -10.33
N ALA A 287 3.92 2.61 -9.45
CA ALA A 287 2.99 1.55 -9.85
C ALA A 287 1.77 2.09 -10.61
N PHE A 288 1.27 3.27 -10.21
CA PHE A 288 0.15 3.94 -10.86
C PHE A 288 0.50 4.45 -12.26
N VAL A 289 1.65 5.08 -12.44
CA VAL A 289 2.13 5.53 -13.76
C VAL A 289 2.38 4.34 -14.69
N MET A 290 3.04 3.30 -14.18
CA MET A 290 3.29 2.07 -14.96
C MET A 290 1.98 1.40 -15.37
N ALA A 291 0.98 1.36 -14.48
CA ALA A 291 -0.33 0.81 -14.80
C ALA A 291 -1.07 1.62 -15.88
N LEU A 292 -0.95 2.95 -15.89
CA LEU A 292 -1.50 3.78 -16.94
C LEU A 292 -0.80 3.54 -18.28
N ASP A 293 0.53 3.50 -18.29
CA ASP A 293 1.32 3.23 -19.50
C ASP A 293 1.00 1.84 -20.08
N ASP A 294 0.83 0.82 -19.23
CA ASP A 294 0.42 -0.52 -19.66
C ASP A 294 -0.96 -0.52 -20.32
N LEU A 295 -1.93 0.22 -19.76
CA LEU A 295 -3.27 0.35 -20.31
C LEU A 295 -3.31 1.20 -21.59
N GLU A 296 -2.42 2.18 -21.73
CA GLU A 296 -2.26 2.96 -22.97
C GLU A 296 -1.62 2.13 -24.07
N LYS A 297 -0.58 1.33 -23.75
CA LYS A 297 0.03 0.37 -24.68
C LYS A 297 -0.97 -0.70 -25.12
N ALA A 298 -1.78 -1.23 -24.21
CA ALA A 298 -2.81 -2.21 -24.55
C ALA A 298 -3.89 -1.67 -25.52
N LYS A 299 -4.09 -0.34 -25.57
CA LYS A 299 -5.03 0.32 -26.50
C LYS A 299 -4.43 0.61 -27.88
N THR A 300 -3.12 0.50 -28.05
CA THR A 300 -2.42 0.68 -29.33
C THR A 300 -1.85 -0.65 -29.79
N PRO A 301 -2.52 -1.41 -30.68
CA PRO A 301 -1.95 -2.64 -31.20
C PRO A 301 -0.68 -2.29 -32.00
N GLU A 302 0.45 -2.80 -31.53
CA GLU A 302 1.75 -2.78 -32.22
C GLU A 302 1.56 -3.32 -33.64
N MET A 303 1.66 -2.45 -34.65
CA MET A 303 1.58 -2.87 -36.04
C MET A 303 2.84 -3.66 -36.39
N VAL A 304 2.70 -4.99 -36.45
CA VAL A 304 3.70 -5.92 -36.99
C VAL A 304 4.02 -5.49 -38.43
N PRO A 305 5.31 -5.28 -38.80
CA PRO A 305 5.66 -4.99 -40.18
C PRO A 305 5.32 -6.21 -41.06
N THR A 306 4.49 -5.99 -42.06
CA THR A 306 4.10 -6.99 -43.06
C THR A 306 5.35 -7.56 -43.73
N VAL A 307 5.63 -8.84 -43.47
CA VAL A 307 6.66 -9.61 -44.17
C VAL A 307 6.37 -9.57 -45.66
N GLN A 308 7.28 -8.96 -46.42
CA GLN A 308 7.29 -9.00 -47.87
C GLN A 308 7.32 -10.47 -48.33
N GLN A 309 6.33 -10.81 -49.14
CA GLN A 309 6.30 -12.01 -49.97
C GLN A 309 7.50 -11.95 -50.94
N LEU A 310 8.62 -12.56 -50.56
CA LEU A 310 9.71 -12.86 -51.49
C LEU A 310 9.36 -14.17 -52.19
N CYS A 311 8.86 -14.04 -53.41
CA CYS A 311 8.89 -15.10 -54.41
C CYS A 311 10.36 -15.52 -54.59
N PHE A 312 10.66 -16.79 -54.34
CA PHE A 312 11.80 -17.45 -54.95
C PHE A 312 11.30 -18.33 -56.10
N ALA A 313 12.10 -18.26 -57.17
CA ALA A 313 11.88 -18.78 -58.50
C ALA A 313 11.60 -20.29 -58.59
#